data_AF-A0A0C9MQ98-F1
#
_entry.id   AF-A0A0C9MQ98-F1
#
_cell.length_a   1.000
_cell.length_b   1.000
_cell.length_c   1.000
_cell.angle_alpha   90.00
_cell.angle_beta   90.00
_cell.angle_gamma   90.00
#
_symmetry.space_group_name_H-M   'P 1'
#
loop_
_entity.id
_entity.type
_entity.pdbx_description
1 polymer ?
#
loop_
_entity_poly.entity_id
_entity_poly.type
_entity_poly.pdbx_seq_one_letter_code
_entity_poly.pdbx_strand_id
1 'polypeptide(L)'
;MDRLPRELLLYILSHLNFKDKLQCNLVSQEWHTRLKQTILYQALLFRNPYHLRQAIEFFTDTSCRESVHRLDMSLCELPVASFMNLSLVFPRLKYLHIADFDPKFKAPRRPLEMEAAILSSLKKSVQRWEYLKGIVERSGSYPIIMSFLKAPKPVYLTSINITYNKRHGSIGKYQHNLRSLIKLTRNAPYLEQFCARFTFVSLLDFEELHGNCPKLHTVSITTHVCDSTTDLDKWFDSEADFNHFMPYHRANLEGVPVERTAQSLRHLKIKLAKSFMSVRETEMTVLTINNWLQYIGQKYPNLTSFDMHKISNGLEGMQAPEKQFEQHMSFALSQMTSLETFNSNLVPLTAQVVQSIPNAAGKLNQCTLYSFKHYAIQKQLERMQSLNNLDKIKALYITSNKNDKQRAPLRFNLLETFSNLTQLTFTSQVSNCKKQMSDILASTCHLETLTLSGVCPIALNLPVYKAESNLKVLQIRRFNFFDPSDWLDLNLALKNDILPSCPRLRRFDFSTVRAEYRTDVSFLLALDFRNNHHLQKVNINLLASTSYRIDGQKTDIALCPFAVQPFLPKSFSEYTACTLIDLPHPVLFNKDMIE
;
A
#
# COMPACT_ATOMS: atom_id res chain seq x y z
N MET A 1 -38.38 -6.32 -10.13
CA MET A 1 -37.22 -7.02 -9.55
C MET A 1 -37.48 -8.52 -9.42
N ASP A 2 -38.64 -8.98 -8.92
CA ASP A 2 -38.97 -10.43 -8.84
C ASP A 2 -39.05 -11.14 -10.20
N ARG A 3 -39.30 -10.37 -11.26
CA ARG A 3 -39.29 -10.82 -12.66
C ARG A 3 -37.89 -10.90 -13.28
N LEU A 4 -36.84 -10.44 -12.58
CA LEU A 4 -35.48 -10.52 -13.11
C LEU A 4 -34.94 -11.94 -12.98
N PRO A 5 -34.21 -12.44 -13.99
CA PRO A 5 -33.39 -13.63 -13.85
C PRO A 5 -32.50 -13.54 -12.61
N ARG A 6 -32.31 -14.69 -11.95
CA ARG A 6 -31.58 -14.77 -10.69
C ARG A 6 -30.18 -14.17 -10.81
N GLU A 7 -29.53 -14.39 -11.94
CA GLU A 7 -28.18 -13.93 -12.26
C GLU A 7 -28.10 -12.40 -12.28
N LEU A 8 -29.08 -11.73 -12.92
CA LEU A 8 -29.15 -10.27 -12.98
C LEU A 8 -29.46 -9.67 -11.60
N LEU A 9 -30.35 -10.31 -10.85
CA LEU A 9 -30.65 -9.90 -9.48
C LEU A 9 -29.41 -10.01 -8.58
N LEU A 10 -28.68 -11.14 -8.64
CA LEU A 10 -27.44 -11.33 -7.89
C LEU A 10 -26.37 -10.32 -8.29
N TYR A 11 -26.25 -10.04 -9.59
CA TYR A 11 -25.33 -9.03 -10.09
C TYR A 11 -25.66 -7.64 -9.51
N ILE A 12 -26.91 -7.19 -9.60
CA ILE A 12 -27.35 -5.91 -9.03
C ILE A 12 -27.06 -5.86 -7.53
N LEU A 13 -27.46 -6.90 -6.79
CA LEU A 13 -27.30 -6.93 -5.35
C LEU A 13 -25.82 -7.05 -4.92
N SER A 14 -24.93 -7.55 -5.77
CA SER A 14 -23.48 -7.60 -5.50
C SER A 14 -22.84 -6.20 -5.42
N HIS A 15 -23.45 -5.20 -6.04
CA HIS A 15 -23.02 -3.81 -5.98
C HIS A 15 -23.50 -3.05 -4.74
N LEU A 16 -24.45 -3.61 -3.99
CA LEU A 16 -24.95 -3.01 -2.76
C LEU A 16 -23.97 -3.24 -1.59
N ASN A 17 -23.92 -2.30 -0.65
CA ASN A 17 -23.20 -2.52 0.60
C ASN A 17 -24.03 -3.41 1.56
N PHE A 18 -23.43 -3.89 2.65
CA PHE A 18 -24.12 -4.80 3.57
C PHE A 18 -25.40 -4.18 4.18
N LYS A 19 -25.38 -2.88 4.51
CA LYS A 19 -26.54 -2.17 5.07
C LYS A 19 -27.69 -2.13 4.07
N ASP A 20 -27.41 -1.83 2.81
CA ASP A 20 -28.40 -1.78 1.75
C ASP A 20 -28.97 -3.17 1.44
N LYS A 21 -28.11 -4.21 1.45
CA LYS A 21 -28.56 -5.60 1.35
C LYS A 21 -29.50 -5.98 2.50
N LEU A 22 -29.24 -5.51 3.71
CA LEU A 22 -30.10 -5.75 4.86
C LEU A 22 -31.45 -5.05 4.70
N GLN A 23 -31.50 -3.83 4.17
CA GLN A 23 -32.76 -3.15 3.85
C GLN A 23 -33.54 -3.90 2.76
N CYS A 24 -32.85 -4.37 1.71
CA CYS A 24 -33.47 -5.20 0.67
C CYS A 24 -34.05 -6.52 1.25
N ASN A 25 -33.42 -7.05 2.30
CA ASN A 25 -33.86 -8.26 3.00
C ASN A 25 -35.16 -8.07 3.80
N LEU A 26 -35.64 -6.83 3.96
CA LEU A 26 -36.89 -6.48 4.63
C LEU A 26 -38.05 -6.25 3.64
N VAL A 27 -37.79 -6.20 2.33
CA VAL A 27 -38.80 -5.84 1.31
C VAL A 27 -39.88 -6.92 1.17
N SER A 28 -39.49 -8.19 1.09
CA SER A 28 -40.42 -9.32 0.99
C SER A 28 -39.78 -10.63 1.47
N GLN A 29 -40.62 -11.63 1.77
CA GLN A 29 -40.16 -12.96 2.19
C GLN A 29 -39.33 -13.67 1.10
N GLU A 30 -39.66 -13.46 -0.16
CA GLU A 30 -38.93 -14.05 -1.29
C GLU A 30 -37.52 -13.46 -1.39
N TRP A 31 -37.40 -12.14 -1.28
CA TRP A 31 -36.10 -11.46 -1.24
C TRP A 31 -35.30 -11.85 -0.03
N HIS A 32 -35.98 -11.99 1.11
CA HIS A 32 -35.37 -12.42 2.34
C HIS A 32 -34.64 -13.76 2.18
N THR A 33 -35.35 -14.75 1.65
CA THR A 33 -34.81 -16.09 1.39
C THR A 33 -33.68 -16.03 0.36
N ARG A 34 -33.88 -15.30 -0.76
CA ARG A 34 -32.87 -15.18 -1.83
C ARG A 34 -31.59 -14.52 -1.32
N LEU A 35 -31.67 -13.37 -0.65
CA LEU A 35 -30.53 -12.62 -0.14
C LEU A 35 -29.71 -13.41 0.88
N LYS A 36 -30.39 -14.02 1.86
CA LYS A 36 -29.73 -14.85 2.88
C LYS A 36 -28.97 -16.04 2.29
N GLN A 37 -29.53 -16.70 1.28
CA GLN A 37 -28.93 -17.89 0.68
C GLN A 37 -27.78 -17.60 -0.29
N THR A 38 -27.59 -16.34 -0.72
CA THR A 38 -26.73 -16.06 -1.87
C THR A 38 -25.63 -15.04 -1.62
N ILE A 39 -25.97 -13.84 -1.14
CA ILE A 39 -24.99 -12.73 -1.13
C ILE A 39 -24.85 -12.02 0.20
N LEU A 40 -25.79 -12.20 1.13
CA LEU A 40 -25.83 -11.42 2.37
C LEU A 40 -24.61 -11.72 3.24
N TYR A 41 -24.24 -13.00 3.35
CA TYR A 41 -23.14 -13.48 4.20
C TYR A 41 -21.87 -13.84 3.41
N GLN A 42 -21.76 -13.39 2.15
CA GLN A 42 -20.66 -13.78 1.28
C GLN A 42 -19.27 -13.44 1.84
N ALA A 43 -19.16 -12.31 2.52
CA ALA A 43 -17.94 -11.86 3.18
C ALA A 43 -18.25 -11.40 4.61
N LEU A 44 -17.59 -12.01 5.58
CA LEU A 44 -17.73 -11.67 7.00
C LEU A 44 -16.43 -11.04 7.51
N LEU A 45 -16.55 -9.93 8.23
CA LEU A 45 -15.44 -9.22 8.84
C LEU A 45 -15.64 -9.15 10.35
N PHE A 46 -14.68 -9.67 11.10
CA PHE A 46 -14.67 -9.65 12.54
C PHE A 46 -13.46 -8.87 13.05
N ARG A 47 -13.73 -7.95 13.98
CA ARG A 47 -12.73 -7.18 14.74
C ARG A 47 -12.79 -7.43 16.25
N ASN A 48 -13.66 -8.34 16.66
CA ASN A 48 -13.94 -8.65 18.05
C ASN A 48 -14.15 -10.18 18.18
N PRO A 49 -13.39 -10.86 19.06
CA PRO A 49 -13.49 -12.30 19.23
C PRO A 49 -14.88 -12.76 19.74
N TYR A 50 -15.60 -11.92 20.48
CA TYR A 50 -16.95 -12.22 20.95
C TYR A 50 -17.96 -12.32 19.79
N HIS A 51 -17.96 -11.36 18.86
CA HIS A 51 -18.82 -11.39 17.68
C HIS A 51 -18.49 -12.58 16.77
N LEU A 52 -17.22 -12.95 16.69
CA LEU A 52 -16.80 -14.13 15.93
C LEU A 52 -17.36 -15.42 16.55
N ARG A 53 -17.35 -15.57 17.89
CA ARG A 53 -17.96 -16.72 18.57
C ARG A 53 -19.46 -16.79 18.33
N GLN A 54 -20.18 -15.68 18.49
CA GLN A 54 -21.61 -15.61 18.19
C GLN A 54 -21.92 -15.98 16.74
N ALA A 55 -21.08 -15.54 15.79
CA ALA A 55 -21.24 -15.91 14.40
C ALA A 55 -20.97 -17.42 14.18
N ILE A 56 -19.95 -17.99 14.82
CA ILE A 56 -19.68 -19.43 14.76
C ILE A 56 -20.90 -20.21 15.24
N GLU A 57 -21.46 -19.85 16.40
CA GLU A 57 -22.68 -20.47 16.95
C GLU A 57 -23.85 -20.35 15.97
N PHE A 58 -24.13 -19.14 15.47
CA PHE A 58 -25.19 -18.89 14.48
C PHE A 58 -25.03 -19.71 13.19
N PHE A 59 -23.81 -19.83 12.66
CA PHE A 59 -23.56 -20.55 11.41
C PHE A 59 -23.41 -22.07 11.59
N THR A 60 -23.28 -22.58 12.81
CA THR A 60 -23.14 -24.02 13.05
C THR A 60 -24.40 -24.78 12.60
N ASP A 61 -25.58 -24.23 12.91
CA ASP A 61 -26.87 -24.90 12.70
C ASP A 61 -27.72 -24.29 11.57
N THR A 62 -27.14 -23.41 10.74
CA THR A 62 -27.90 -22.73 9.67
C THR A 62 -27.49 -23.19 8.27
N SER A 63 -28.47 -23.29 7.37
CA SER A 63 -28.24 -23.56 5.95
C SER A 63 -27.45 -22.44 5.25
N CYS A 64 -27.40 -21.24 5.85
CA CYS A 64 -26.70 -20.08 5.33
C CYS A 64 -25.17 -20.24 5.33
N ARG A 65 -24.63 -21.22 6.08
CA ARG A 65 -23.19 -21.40 6.27
C ARG A 65 -22.40 -21.64 4.97
N GLU A 66 -23.06 -22.21 3.95
CA GLU A 66 -22.48 -22.45 2.62
C GLU A 66 -22.30 -21.17 1.78
N SER A 67 -23.02 -20.11 2.12
CA SER A 67 -22.95 -18.82 1.40
C SER A 67 -21.69 -18.01 1.76
N VAL A 68 -20.99 -18.38 2.84
CA VAL A 68 -19.80 -17.69 3.31
C VAL A 68 -18.60 -18.10 2.46
N HIS A 69 -18.05 -17.14 1.70
CA HIS A 69 -16.91 -17.35 0.81
C HIS A 69 -15.65 -16.61 1.27
N ARG A 70 -15.78 -15.61 2.13
CA ARG A 70 -14.66 -14.87 2.70
C ARG A 70 -14.85 -14.62 4.19
N LEU A 71 -13.80 -14.90 4.96
CA LEU A 71 -13.75 -14.69 6.39
C LEU A 71 -12.50 -13.87 6.71
N ASP A 72 -12.73 -12.64 7.18
CA ASP A 72 -11.69 -11.71 7.60
C ASP A 72 -11.71 -11.57 9.12
N MET A 73 -10.70 -12.10 9.80
CA MET A 73 -10.53 -12.05 11.24
C MET A 73 -9.35 -11.15 11.57
N SER A 74 -9.63 -9.96 12.10
CA SER A 74 -8.62 -9.02 12.59
C SER A 74 -8.76 -8.87 14.10
N LEU A 75 -7.67 -8.91 14.87
CA LEU A 75 -7.72 -8.74 16.33
C LEU A 75 -8.68 -9.73 17.04
N CYS A 76 -8.86 -10.92 16.47
CA CYS A 76 -9.76 -11.94 16.99
C CYS A 76 -8.95 -13.15 17.46
N GLU A 77 -8.60 -13.20 18.74
CA GLU A 77 -7.97 -14.40 19.30
C GLU A 77 -8.97 -15.55 19.40
N LEU A 78 -8.72 -16.61 18.63
CA LEU A 78 -9.48 -17.85 18.68
C LEU A 78 -8.68 -18.97 19.37
N PRO A 79 -9.28 -19.70 20.32
CA PRO A 79 -8.73 -20.97 20.77
C PRO A 79 -8.54 -21.93 19.58
N VAL A 80 -7.48 -22.75 19.61
CA VAL A 80 -7.17 -23.71 18.54
C VAL A 80 -8.37 -24.62 18.22
N ALA A 81 -9.09 -25.09 19.24
CA ALA A 81 -10.29 -25.91 19.07
C ALA A 81 -11.39 -25.19 18.27
N SER A 82 -11.65 -23.92 18.58
CA SER A 82 -12.62 -23.10 17.84
C SER A 82 -12.15 -22.84 16.41
N PHE A 83 -10.86 -22.62 16.20
CA PHE A 83 -10.29 -22.46 14.86
C PHE A 83 -10.46 -23.74 14.02
N MET A 84 -10.21 -24.91 14.62
CA MET A 84 -10.43 -26.20 13.95
C MET A 84 -11.88 -26.42 13.53
N ASN A 85 -12.84 -25.78 14.19
CA ASN A 85 -14.25 -25.89 13.82
C ASN A 85 -14.65 -24.96 12.66
N LEU A 86 -13.83 -23.95 12.31
CA LEU A 86 -14.15 -23.03 11.22
C LEU A 86 -14.36 -23.72 9.88
N SER A 87 -13.68 -24.85 9.64
CA SER A 87 -13.86 -25.61 8.42
C SER A 87 -15.18 -26.38 8.34
N LEU A 88 -15.79 -26.68 9.48
CA LEU A 88 -17.14 -27.24 9.56
C LEU A 88 -18.20 -26.15 9.41
N VAL A 89 -17.95 -24.99 10.04
CA VAL A 89 -18.88 -23.87 10.02
C VAL A 89 -18.88 -23.21 8.64
N PHE A 90 -17.73 -23.06 7.98
CA PHE A 90 -17.61 -22.38 6.68
C PHE A 90 -17.01 -23.31 5.62
N PRO A 91 -17.75 -24.33 5.15
CA PRO A 91 -17.20 -25.38 4.28
C PRO A 91 -16.83 -24.88 2.87
N ARG A 92 -17.48 -23.82 2.37
CA ARG A 92 -17.24 -23.25 1.03
C ARG A 92 -16.37 -21.99 1.02
N LEU A 93 -15.52 -21.86 2.03
CA LEU A 93 -14.61 -20.72 2.17
C LEU A 93 -13.60 -20.68 1.02
N LYS A 94 -13.51 -19.54 0.33
CA LYS A 94 -12.55 -19.28 -0.75
C LYS A 94 -11.39 -18.41 -0.30
N TYR A 95 -11.63 -17.50 0.66
CA TYR A 95 -10.62 -16.57 1.17
C TYR A 95 -10.64 -16.53 2.70
N LEU A 96 -9.46 -16.70 3.29
CA LEU A 96 -9.26 -16.65 4.74
C LEU A 96 -8.22 -15.59 5.07
N HIS A 97 -8.60 -14.59 5.84
CA HIS A 97 -7.67 -13.59 6.37
C HIS A 97 -7.61 -13.70 7.90
N ILE A 98 -6.42 -13.94 8.41
CA ILE A 98 -6.11 -14.11 9.82
C ILE A 98 -5.10 -13.05 10.18
N ALA A 99 -5.48 -12.08 11.01
CA ALA A 99 -4.62 -11.03 11.51
C ALA A 99 -4.75 -10.96 13.02
N ASP A 100 -4.01 -11.83 13.71
CA ASP A 100 -4.13 -12.05 15.16
C ASP A 100 -3.47 -10.95 16.01
N PHE A 101 -2.89 -9.90 15.41
CA PHE A 101 -1.96 -9.03 16.14
C PHE A 101 -2.44 -7.60 16.38
N ASP A 102 -2.64 -7.27 17.66
CA ASP A 102 -2.19 -5.98 18.19
C ASP A 102 -0.70 -6.14 18.60
N PRO A 103 0.25 -5.39 18.00
CA PRO A 103 1.69 -5.44 18.32
C PRO A 103 2.03 -5.21 19.80
N LYS A 104 1.07 -4.74 20.62
CA LYS A 104 1.23 -4.55 22.06
C LYS A 104 1.13 -5.84 22.88
N PHE A 105 0.51 -6.91 22.38
CA PHE A 105 0.36 -8.16 23.13
C PHE A 105 1.62 -9.03 23.03
N LYS A 106 2.39 -9.05 24.11
CA LYS A 106 3.53 -9.95 24.33
C LYS A 106 3.01 -11.30 24.82
N ALA A 107 2.34 -12.09 23.97
CA ALA A 107 2.08 -13.48 24.34
C ALA A 107 3.44 -14.18 24.66
N PRO A 108 3.54 -14.98 25.74
CA PRO A 108 4.76 -15.72 26.08
C PRO A 108 5.13 -16.72 24.97
N ARG A 109 6.43 -16.99 24.81
CA ARG A 109 6.92 -17.97 23.83
C ARG A 109 6.33 -19.34 24.16
N ARG A 110 5.74 -20.02 23.18
CA ARG A 110 5.37 -21.43 23.32
C ARG A 110 6.59 -22.31 22.99
N PRO A 111 6.76 -23.44 23.67
CA PRO A 111 7.73 -24.46 23.26
C PRO A 111 7.43 -24.94 21.83
N LEU A 112 8.49 -25.26 21.06
CA LEU A 112 8.37 -25.77 19.68
C LEU A 112 7.52 -27.03 19.58
N GLU A 113 7.57 -27.90 20.59
CA GLU A 113 6.78 -29.13 20.67
C GLU A 113 5.27 -28.84 20.72
N MET A 114 4.87 -27.83 21.50
CA MET A 114 3.48 -27.40 21.59
C MET A 114 3.01 -26.81 20.26
N GLU A 115 3.86 -26.04 19.58
CA GLU A 115 3.56 -25.50 18.25
C GLU A 115 3.40 -26.63 17.22
N ALA A 116 4.29 -27.62 17.23
CA ALA A 116 4.21 -28.79 16.37
C ALA A 116 2.93 -29.62 16.61
N ALA A 117 2.55 -29.83 17.88
CA ALA A 117 1.32 -30.52 18.25
C ALA A 117 0.06 -29.80 17.73
N ILE A 118 0.04 -28.47 17.82
CA ILE A 118 -1.05 -27.64 17.30
C ILE A 118 -1.11 -27.71 15.77
N LEU A 119 0.02 -27.63 15.07
CA LEU A 119 0.05 -27.77 13.62
C LEU A 119 -0.40 -29.17 13.16
N SER A 120 -0.07 -30.21 13.93
CA SER A 120 -0.51 -31.57 13.66
C SER A 120 -2.03 -31.72 13.78
N SER A 121 -2.63 -31.14 14.82
CA SER A 121 -4.09 -31.18 15.01
C SER A 121 -4.84 -30.38 13.95
N LEU A 122 -4.29 -29.23 13.53
CA LEU A 122 -4.85 -28.40 12.47
C LEU A 122 -4.88 -29.11 11.10
N LYS A 123 -3.90 -29.97 10.81
CA LYS A 123 -3.75 -30.64 9.50
C LYS A 123 -5.04 -31.34 9.03
N LYS A 124 -5.77 -32.02 9.92
CA LYS A 124 -7.02 -32.71 9.57
C LYS A 124 -8.17 -31.73 9.33
N SER A 125 -8.25 -30.66 10.11
CA SER A 125 -9.32 -29.67 9.99
C SER A 125 -9.20 -28.86 8.70
N VAL A 126 -8.00 -28.37 8.38
CA VAL A 126 -7.78 -27.49 7.21
C VAL A 126 -8.02 -28.21 5.88
N GLN A 127 -7.89 -29.53 5.85
CA GLN A 127 -8.17 -30.36 4.67
C GLN A 127 -9.64 -30.35 4.23
N ARG A 128 -10.56 -29.92 5.10
CA ARG A 128 -11.99 -29.82 4.76
C ARG A 128 -12.30 -28.61 3.86
N TRP A 129 -11.40 -27.63 3.80
CA TRP A 129 -11.55 -26.47 2.93
C TRP A 129 -11.08 -26.77 1.50
N GLU A 130 -11.93 -27.45 0.75
CA GLU A 130 -11.61 -27.88 -0.62
C GLU A 130 -11.60 -26.71 -1.63
N TYR A 131 -12.24 -25.59 -1.30
CA TYR A 131 -12.42 -24.44 -2.19
C TYR A 131 -11.48 -23.26 -1.90
N LEU A 132 -10.55 -23.42 -0.97
CA LEU A 132 -9.69 -22.31 -0.54
C LEU A 132 -8.74 -21.89 -1.68
N LYS A 133 -8.85 -20.63 -2.08
CA LYS A 133 -8.04 -20.00 -3.13
C LYS A 133 -7.01 -19.03 -2.59
N GLY A 134 -7.33 -18.33 -1.50
CA GLY A 134 -6.45 -17.31 -0.95
C GLY A 134 -6.37 -17.34 0.56
N ILE A 135 -5.15 -17.19 1.07
CA ILE A 135 -4.89 -17.03 2.50
C ILE A 135 -4.02 -15.82 2.76
N VAL A 136 -4.46 -15.01 3.72
CA VAL A 136 -3.68 -13.91 4.27
C VAL A 136 -3.44 -14.21 5.74
N GLU A 137 -2.18 -14.35 6.12
CA GLU A 137 -1.78 -14.69 7.48
C GLU A 137 -0.83 -13.61 8.00
N ARG A 138 -1.31 -12.84 8.98
CA ARG A 138 -0.57 -11.82 9.70
C ARG A 138 -0.51 -12.24 11.16
N SER A 139 0.16 -13.35 11.44
CA SER A 139 0.21 -13.93 12.77
C SER A 139 1.64 -14.24 13.18
N GLY A 140 1.93 -14.04 14.46
CA GLY A 140 3.05 -14.70 15.11
C GLY A 140 2.64 -16.01 15.78
N SER A 141 1.35 -16.28 15.98
CA SER A 141 0.97 -17.33 16.94
C SER A 141 0.95 -18.73 16.33
N TYR A 142 0.63 -18.87 15.03
CA TYR A 142 0.52 -20.16 14.35
C TYR A 142 0.78 -20.04 12.84
N PRO A 143 1.72 -20.79 12.24
CA PRO A 143 1.91 -20.84 10.79
C PRO A 143 0.85 -21.73 10.12
N ILE A 144 -0.41 -21.28 10.10
CA ILE A 144 -1.57 -22.08 9.67
C ILE A 144 -1.44 -22.50 8.21
N ILE A 145 -0.90 -21.64 7.36
CA ILE A 145 -0.62 -21.93 5.95
C ILE A 145 0.21 -23.21 5.75
N MET A 146 1.14 -23.51 6.67
CA MET A 146 1.94 -24.73 6.60
C MET A 146 1.07 -25.99 6.69
N SER A 147 0.02 -25.94 7.51
CA SER A 147 -0.89 -27.07 7.70
C SER A 147 -1.67 -27.36 6.41
N PHE A 148 -2.07 -26.30 5.68
CA PHE A 148 -2.71 -26.42 4.38
C PHE A 148 -1.78 -27.05 3.35
N LEU A 149 -0.55 -26.53 3.23
CA LEU A 149 0.38 -27.01 2.21
C LEU A 149 0.95 -28.40 2.53
N LYS A 150 0.90 -28.87 3.79
CA LYS A 150 1.25 -30.26 4.16
C LYS A 150 0.19 -31.29 3.76
N ALA A 151 -1.00 -30.87 3.32
CA ALA A 151 -2.04 -31.79 2.90
C ALA A 151 -1.69 -32.44 1.55
N PRO A 152 -1.98 -33.75 1.37
CA PRO A 152 -1.67 -34.47 0.13
C PRO A 152 -2.59 -34.13 -1.05
N LYS A 153 -3.67 -33.36 -0.81
CA LYS A 153 -4.56 -32.89 -1.89
C LYS A 153 -4.03 -31.55 -2.41
N PRO A 154 -3.94 -31.34 -3.74
CA PRO A 154 -3.57 -30.05 -4.28
C PRO A 154 -4.61 -29.02 -3.85
N VAL A 155 -4.18 -28.03 -3.09
CA VAL A 155 -5.03 -26.89 -2.74
C VAL A 155 -5.17 -26.05 -4.01
N TYR A 156 -6.38 -25.60 -4.36
CA TYR A 156 -6.62 -24.62 -5.44
C TYR A 156 -6.11 -23.21 -5.08
N LEU A 157 -5.02 -23.16 -4.31
CA LEU A 157 -4.47 -21.96 -3.74
C LEU A 157 -3.77 -21.15 -4.83
N THR A 158 -4.33 -19.99 -5.14
CA THR A 158 -3.78 -19.05 -6.10
C THR A 158 -3.08 -17.88 -5.43
N SER A 159 -3.30 -17.64 -4.13
CA SER A 159 -2.69 -16.53 -3.40
C SER A 159 -2.27 -16.88 -1.98
N ILE A 160 -0.98 -16.65 -1.66
CA ILE A 160 -0.42 -16.70 -0.31
C ILE A 160 0.08 -15.30 0.05
N ASN A 161 -0.32 -14.79 1.21
CA ASN A 161 0.18 -13.53 1.75
C ASN A 161 0.49 -13.68 3.23
N ILE A 162 1.76 -13.84 3.55
CA ILE A 162 2.24 -14.01 4.92
C ILE A 162 2.95 -12.73 5.38
N THR A 163 2.72 -12.36 6.64
CA THR A 163 3.42 -11.28 7.32
C THR A 163 3.81 -11.78 8.70
N TYR A 164 5.07 -12.13 8.85
CA TYR A 164 5.58 -12.54 10.15
C TYR A 164 5.91 -11.31 10.99
N ASN A 165 5.62 -11.37 12.29
CA ASN A 165 6.06 -10.34 13.21
C ASN A 165 7.59 -10.48 13.47
N LYS A 166 8.22 -9.52 14.17
CA LYS A 166 9.66 -9.58 14.47
C LYS A 166 10.13 -10.88 15.16
N ARG A 167 9.25 -11.58 15.87
CA ARG A 167 9.57 -12.81 16.63
C ARG A 167 9.53 -14.07 15.76
N HIS A 168 8.67 -14.11 14.75
CA HIS A 168 8.50 -15.26 13.85
C HIS A 168 9.18 -15.02 12.49
N GLY A 169 9.42 -13.77 12.13
CA GLY A 169 10.19 -13.35 10.96
C GLY A 169 11.69 -13.27 11.21
N SER A 170 12.14 -13.60 12.42
CA SER A 170 13.57 -13.59 12.75
C SER A 170 14.33 -14.58 11.88
N ILE A 171 15.55 -14.19 11.49
CA ILE A 171 16.46 -15.04 10.70
C ILE A 171 16.67 -16.40 11.40
N GLY A 172 16.72 -16.41 12.74
CA GLY A 172 16.80 -17.62 13.55
C GLY A 172 15.76 -18.70 13.26
N LYS A 173 14.56 -18.31 12.81
CA LYS A 173 13.47 -19.24 12.49
C LYS A 173 13.32 -19.48 11.00
N TYR A 174 14.30 -19.10 10.19
CA TYR A 174 14.26 -19.21 8.74
C TYR A 174 13.90 -20.63 8.27
N GLN A 175 14.57 -21.65 8.82
CA GLN A 175 14.35 -23.06 8.49
C GLN A 175 12.89 -23.50 8.73
N HIS A 176 12.37 -23.20 9.91
CA HIS A 176 11.04 -23.64 10.35
C HIS A 176 9.90 -22.82 9.72
N ASN A 177 10.16 -21.57 9.34
CA ASN A 177 9.15 -20.66 8.81
C ASN A 177 9.25 -20.52 7.30
N LEU A 178 10.03 -19.58 6.77
CA LEU A 178 9.98 -19.35 5.32
C LEU A 178 10.46 -20.57 4.52
N ARG A 179 11.55 -21.20 4.93
CA ARG A 179 12.15 -22.28 4.14
C ARG A 179 11.23 -23.48 4.02
N SER A 180 10.65 -23.90 5.14
CA SER A 180 9.63 -24.95 5.17
C SER A 180 8.41 -24.58 4.31
N LEU A 181 8.03 -23.30 4.27
CA LEU A 181 6.90 -22.83 3.46
C LEU A 181 7.20 -22.98 1.97
N ILE A 182 8.37 -22.50 1.53
CA ILE A 182 8.82 -22.59 0.14
C ILE A 182 8.88 -24.04 -0.32
N LYS A 183 9.42 -24.96 0.50
CA LYS A 183 9.42 -26.40 0.18
C LYS A 183 8.01 -26.97 -0.01
N LEU A 184 7.05 -26.49 0.78
CA LEU A 184 5.68 -26.97 0.74
C LEU A 184 4.85 -26.34 -0.40
N THR A 185 5.32 -25.28 -1.06
CA THR A 185 4.59 -24.68 -2.20
C THR A 185 4.49 -25.62 -3.40
N ARG A 186 5.29 -26.68 -3.47
CA ARG A 186 5.12 -27.78 -4.45
C ARG A 186 3.71 -28.38 -4.44
N ASN A 187 3.00 -28.28 -3.31
CA ASN A 187 1.62 -28.73 -3.15
C ASN A 187 0.57 -27.64 -3.53
N ALA A 188 1.03 -26.49 -4.04
CA ALA A 188 0.23 -25.40 -4.58
C ALA A 188 0.70 -25.01 -6.00
N PRO A 189 0.61 -25.91 -6.99
CA PRO A 189 1.12 -25.66 -8.34
C PRO A 189 0.36 -24.56 -9.11
N TYR A 190 -0.84 -24.18 -8.63
CA TYR A 190 -1.67 -23.12 -9.19
C TYR A 190 -1.43 -21.75 -8.57
N LEU A 191 -0.38 -21.60 -7.75
CA LEU A 191 -0.09 -20.35 -7.09
C LEU A 191 0.28 -19.26 -8.11
N GLU A 192 -0.49 -18.16 -8.09
CA GLU A 192 -0.32 -17.00 -8.95
C GLU A 192 0.29 -15.82 -8.22
N GLN A 193 0.08 -15.73 -6.89
CA GLN A 193 0.55 -14.64 -6.05
C GLN A 193 1.22 -15.17 -4.79
N PHE A 194 2.46 -14.74 -4.57
CA PHE A 194 3.21 -15.02 -3.35
C PHE A 194 3.69 -13.71 -2.71
N CYS A 195 3.26 -13.47 -1.48
CA CYS A 195 3.68 -12.32 -0.71
C CYS A 195 4.24 -12.76 0.65
N ALA A 196 5.46 -12.32 0.96
CA ALA A 196 6.09 -12.59 2.24
C ALA A 196 6.74 -11.35 2.83
N ARG A 197 6.27 -10.90 4.00
CA ARG A 197 6.77 -9.68 4.66
C ARG A 197 7.53 -9.97 5.95
N PHE A 198 8.62 -9.23 6.13
CA PHE A 198 9.48 -9.24 7.33
C PHE A 198 10.06 -10.62 7.61
N THR A 199 10.71 -11.21 6.62
CA THR A 199 11.38 -12.52 6.72
C THR A 199 12.71 -12.48 5.97
N PHE A 200 13.58 -13.46 6.11
CA PHE A 200 14.77 -13.57 5.24
C PHE A 200 14.41 -14.43 4.04
N VAL A 201 14.66 -13.93 2.83
CA VAL A 201 14.49 -14.65 1.56
C VAL A 201 15.82 -14.67 0.82
N SER A 202 16.19 -15.81 0.26
CA SER A 202 17.40 -15.97 -0.56
C SER A 202 17.11 -16.15 -2.06
N LEU A 203 18.14 -16.01 -2.90
CA LEU A 203 18.05 -16.35 -4.33
C LEU A 203 17.74 -17.85 -4.57
N LEU A 204 18.21 -18.75 -3.71
CA LEU A 204 17.86 -20.18 -3.78
C LEU A 204 16.38 -20.42 -3.47
N ASP A 205 15.79 -19.65 -2.55
CA ASP A 205 14.35 -19.73 -2.29
C ASP A 205 13.53 -19.33 -3.53
N PHE A 206 14.04 -18.40 -4.34
CA PHE A 206 13.41 -17.99 -5.58
C PHE A 206 13.48 -19.08 -6.65
N GLU A 207 14.64 -19.72 -6.85
CA GLU A 207 14.77 -20.84 -7.78
C GLU A 207 13.76 -21.94 -7.45
N GLU A 208 13.68 -22.34 -6.19
CA GLU A 208 12.74 -23.37 -5.78
C GLU A 208 11.28 -22.93 -5.83
N LEU A 209 10.96 -21.68 -5.44
CA LEU A 209 9.60 -21.16 -5.53
C LEU A 209 9.10 -21.20 -6.98
N HIS A 210 9.92 -20.80 -7.95
CA HIS A 210 9.56 -20.85 -9.37
C HIS A 210 9.52 -22.28 -9.91
N GLY A 211 10.39 -23.16 -9.42
CA GLY A 211 10.32 -24.60 -9.73
C GLY A 211 9.01 -25.24 -9.25
N ASN A 212 8.53 -24.84 -8.07
CA ASN A 212 7.30 -25.34 -7.47
C ASN A 212 6.02 -24.69 -8.04
N CYS A 213 6.10 -23.43 -8.46
CA CYS A 213 4.94 -22.61 -8.83
C CYS A 213 5.13 -21.96 -10.22
N PRO A 214 4.97 -22.71 -11.32
CA PRO A 214 5.21 -22.20 -12.68
C PRO A 214 4.18 -21.17 -13.15
N LYS A 215 3.05 -21.02 -12.45
CA LYS A 215 2.00 -20.03 -12.74
C LYS A 215 2.16 -18.74 -11.93
N LEU A 216 3.29 -18.52 -11.27
CA LEU A 216 3.48 -17.36 -10.42
C LEU A 216 3.59 -16.08 -11.26
N HIS A 217 2.63 -15.16 -11.09
CA HIS A 217 2.54 -13.90 -11.81
C HIS A 217 2.99 -12.71 -10.96
N THR A 218 2.79 -12.79 -9.65
CA THR A 218 3.10 -11.72 -8.70
C THR A 218 3.93 -12.23 -7.53
N VAL A 219 5.08 -11.61 -7.30
CA VAL A 219 5.90 -11.82 -6.09
C VAL A 219 6.09 -10.49 -5.37
N SER A 220 5.75 -10.45 -4.09
CA SER A 220 5.98 -9.28 -3.24
C SER A 220 6.64 -9.68 -1.93
N ILE A 221 7.92 -9.38 -1.78
CA ILE A 221 8.67 -9.68 -0.56
C ILE A 221 9.09 -8.42 0.19
N THR A 222 9.10 -8.49 1.51
CA THR A 222 9.89 -7.60 2.37
C THR A 222 10.91 -8.46 3.08
N THR A 223 12.16 -8.43 2.61
CA THR A 223 13.24 -9.32 3.05
C THR A 223 14.28 -8.60 3.92
N HIS A 224 14.82 -9.29 4.92
CA HIS A 224 15.95 -8.80 5.71
C HIS A 224 17.26 -8.96 4.94
N VAL A 225 18.10 -7.91 4.95
CA VAL A 225 19.49 -8.00 4.47
C VAL A 225 20.41 -8.23 5.65
N CYS A 226 21.13 -9.36 5.62
CA CYS A 226 22.14 -9.71 6.61
C CYS A 226 23.46 -9.03 6.26
N ASP A 227 24.02 -8.35 7.25
CA ASP A 227 25.25 -7.56 7.14
C ASP A 227 26.36 -8.24 7.97
N SER A 228 27.64 -8.03 7.65
CA SER A 228 28.78 -8.46 8.47
C SER A 228 28.75 -7.92 9.91
N THR A 229 28.06 -6.80 10.18
CA THR A 229 27.86 -6.33 11.56
C THR A 229 26.71 -7.04 12.27
N THR A 230 25.98 -7.93 11.59
CA THR A 230 24.93 -8.73 12.22
C THR A 230 25.61 -9.91 12.88
N ASP A 231 25.60 -9.93 14.21
CA ASP A 231 26.01 -11.08 15.00
C ASP A 231 24.99 -12.20 14.77
N LEU A 232 25.17 -12.96 13.69
CA LEU A 232 24.23 -13.98 13.23
C LEU A 232 24.10 -15.11 14.26
N ASP A 233 25.19 -15.44 14.97
CA ASP A 233 25.20 -16.52 15.97
C ASP A 233 24.16 -16.30 17.06
N LYS A 234 23.94 -15.04 17.47
CA LYS A 234 22.89 -14.67 18.45
C LYS A 234 21.46 -14.82 17.95
N TRP A 235 21.25 -15.04 16.65
CA TRP A 235 19.91 -15.13 16.08
C TRP A 235 19.38 -16.56 16.10
N PHE A 236 20.25 -17.56 16.18
CA PHE A 236 19.87 -18.98 16.12
C PHE A 236 19.89 -19.59 17.51
N ASP A 237 18.88 -20.40 17.80
CA ASP A 237 18.80 -21.14 19.07
C ASP A 237 19.69 -22.40 19.04
N SER A 238 20.13 -22.85 17.85
CA SER A 238 20.98 -24.03 17.64
C SER A 238 21.98 -23.88 16.50
N GLU A 239 23.12 -24.58 16.60
CA GLU A 239 24.12 -24.64 15.53
C GLU A 239 23.58 -25.29 14.25
N ALA A 240 22.65 -26.25 14.38
CA ALA A 240 22.03 -26.91 13.25
C ALA A 240 21.22 -25.92 12.38
N ASP A 241 20.46 -25.01 13.00
CA ASP A 241 19.70 -24.00 12.29
C ASP A 241 20.61 -22.98 11.60
N PHE A 242 21.71 -22.59 12.26
CA PHE A 242 22.73 -21.73 11.67
C PHE A 242 23.37 -22.38 10.44
N ASN A 243 23.85 -23.63 10.58
CA ASN A 243 24.45 -24.39 9.48
C ASN A 243 23.48 -24.60 8.32
N HIS A 244 22.18 -24.78 8.59
CA HIS A 244 21.15 -24.85 7.55
C HIS A 244 20.95 -23.52 6.82
N PHE A 245 21.01 -22.40 7.54
CA PHE A 245 20.83 -21.07 7.00
C PHE A 245 22.00 -20.61 6.11
N MET A 246 23.23 -20.97 6.47
CA MET A 246 24.44 -20.44 5.83
C MET A 246 24.50 -20.58 4.29
N PRO A 247 24.12 -21.71 3.67
CA PRO A 247 24.08 -21.82 2.21
C PRO A 247 23.15 -20.80 1.54
N TYR A 248 22.00 -20.51 2.14
CA TYR A 248 21.02 -19.54 1.64
C TYR A 248 21.48 -18.10 1.86
N HIS A 249 22.24 -17.86 2.93
CA HIS A 249 22.91 -16.58 3.13
C HIS A 249 23.99 -16.35 2.07
N ARG A 250 24.86 -17.35 1.83
CA ARG A 250 25.90 -17.28 0.81
C ARG A 250 25.34 -17.09 -0.58
N ALA A 251 24.23 -17.75 -0.93
CA ALA A 251 23.53 -17.54 -2.20
C ALA A 251 23.20 -16.07 -2.49
N ASN A 252 22.88 -15.27 -1.46
CA ASN A 252 22.66 -13.83 -1.65
C ASN A 252 23.97 -13.04 -1.87
N LEU A 253 25.08 -13.49 -1.27
CA LEU A 253 26.38 -12.81 -1.29
C LEU A 253 27.26 -13.18 -2.49
N GLU A 254 27.17 -14.43 -2.92
CA GLU A 254 27.95 -15.01 -4.02
C GLU A 254 27.14 -15.03 -5.33
N GLY A 255 25.82 -14.89 -5.23
CA GLY A 255 24.90 -15.06 -6.35
C GLY A 255 24.53 -16.53 -6.57
N VAL A 256 23.57 -16.76 -7.47
CA VAL A 256 23.11 -18.08 -7.89
C VAL A 256 22.91 -18.06 -9.40
N PRO A 257 23.34 -19.10 -10.14
CA PRO A 257 23.03 -19.20 -11.57
C PRO A 257 21.51 -19.34 -11.77
N VAL A 258 20.98 -18.65 -12.78
CA VAL A 258 19.57 -18.82 -13.18
C VAL A 258 19.40 -20.17 -13.87
N GLU A 259 18.64 -21.09 -13.27
CA GLU A 259 18.39 -22.41 -13.87
C GLU A 259 17.46 -22.30 -15.08
N ARG A 260 16.35 -21.56 -14.93
CA ARG A 260 15.32 -21.33 -15.96
C ARG A 260 14.68 -19.96 -15.80
N THR A 261 14.39 -19.28 -16.90
CA THR A 261 13.66 -18.00 -16.85
C THR A 261 12.21 -18.21 -16.38
N ALA A 262 11.72 -17.33 -15.50
CA ALA A 262 10.35 -17.38 -15.02
C ALA A 262 9.44 -16.56 -15.96
N GLN A 263 9.01 -17.20 -17.03
CA GLN A 263 8.26 -16.57 -18.13
C GLN A 263 6.88 -16.03 -17.72
N SER A 264 6.28 -16.54 -16.64
CA SER A 264 4.96 -16.13 -16.12
C SER A 264 4.99 -14.87 -15.26
N LEU A 265 6.14 -14.54 -14.65
CA LEU A 265 6.21 -13.45 -13.68
C LEU A 265 6.01 -12.10 -14.39
N ARG A 266 5.11 -11.26 -13.86
CA ARG A 266 4.78 -9.94 -14.39
C ARG A 266 5.06 -8.83 -13.39
N HIS A 267 4.78 -9.09 -12.11
CA HIS A 267 4.92 -8.11 -11.04
C HIS A 267 5.91 -8.58 -9.98
N LEU A 268 7.01 -7.85 -9.82
CA LEU A 268 8.01 -8.10 -8.80
C LEU A 268 8.13 -6.89 -7.88
N LYS A 269 7.94 -7.13 -6.58
CA LYS A 269 8.12 -6.16 -5.51
C LYS A 269 9.06 -6.67 -4.44
N ILE A 270 10.17 -5.98 -4.21
CA ILE A 270 11.18 -6.35 -3.22
C ILE A 270 11.44 -5.16 -2.31
N LYS A 271 11.21 -5.34 -1.00
CA LYS A 271 11.57 -4.36 0.01
C LYS A 271 12.67 -4.92 0.90
N LEU A 272 13.85 -4.33 0.84
CA LEU A 272 15.02 -4.69 1.62
C LEU A 272 14.96 -3.96 2.96
N ALA A 273 14.63 -4.67 4.03
CA ALA A 273 14.69 -4.18 5.39
C ALA A 273 16.12 -4.34 5.92
N LYS A 274 16.75 -3.23 6.33
CA LYS A 274 18.04 -3.29 7.04
C LYS A 274 17.86 -4.04 8.36
N SER A 275 18.80 -4.93 8.70
CA SER A 275 18.88 -5.49 10.05
C SER A 275 18.92 -4.34 11.06
N PHE A 276 18.12 -4.41 12.13
CA PHE A 276 17.95 -3.33 13.12
C PHE A 276 19.26 -2.92 13.80
N MET A 277 20.34 -3.71 13.62
CA MET A 277 21.63 -3.53 14.27
C MET A 277 22.67 -2.80 13.42
N SER A 278 22.54 -2.70 12.09
CA SER A 278 23.61 -2.10 11.28
C SER A 278 23.40 -0.61 11.04
N VAL A 279 24.36 0.19 11.50
CA VAL A 279 24.34 1.67 11.37
C VAL A 279 24.85 2.10 9.99
N ARG A 280 25.80 1.37 9.40
CA ARG A 280 26.42 1.66 8.10
C ARG A 280 26.00 0.66 7.02
N GLU A 281 26.18 1.02 5.77
CA GLU A 281 26.12 0.05 4.67
C GLU A 281 27.49 -0.59 4.55
N THR A 282 27.51 -1.92 4.52
CA THR A 282 28.74 -2.69 4.34
C THR A 282 28.84 -3.21 2.92
N GLU A 283 30.04 -3.59 2.54
CA GLU A 283 30.33 -4.28 1.28
C GLU A 283 29.38 -5.47 1.06
N MET A 284 29.03 -6.22 2.10
CA MET A 284 28.10 -7.34 2.04
C MET A 284 26.68 -6.93 1.61
N THR A 285 26.21 -5.77 2.07
CA THR A 285 24.92 -5.22 1.64
C THR A 285 24.96 -4.87 0.16
N VAL A 286 26.08 -4.29 -0.29
CA VAL A 286 26.28 -3.89 -1.69
C VAL A 286 26.31 -5.12 -2.59
N LEU A 287 27.12 -6.12 -2.24
CA LEU A 287 27.20 -7.41 -2.94
C LEU A 287 25.83 -8.08 -3.04
N THR A 288 25.10 -8.14 -1.92
CA THR A 288 23.74 -8.71 -1.91
C THR A 288 22.85 -8.01 -2.94
N ILE A 289 22.75 -6.67 -2.90
CA ILE A 289 21.89 -5.94 -3.83
C ILE A 289 22.32 -6.13 -5.29
N ASN A 290 23.63 -6.11 -5.56
CA ASN A 290 24.16 -6.34 -6.90
C ASN A 290 23.78 -7.72 -7.45
N ASN A 291 23.97 -8.78 -6.66
CA ASN A 291 23.60 -10.14 -7.05
C ASN A 291 22.10 -10.29 -7.27
N TRP A 292 21.28 -9.64 -6.43
CA TRP A 292 19.83 -9.61 -6.65
C TRP A 292 19.46 -8.93 -7.96
N LEU A 293 20.04 -7.77 -8.28
CA LEU A 293 19.78 -7.07 -9.54
C LEU A 293 20.22 -7.91 -10.74
N GLN A 294 21.41 -8.52 -10.69
CA GLN A 294 21.90 -9.41 -11.74
C GLN A 294 20.98 -10.61 -11.95
N TYR A 295 20.62 -11.30 -10.86
CA TYR A 295 19.70 -12.43 -10.89
C TYR A 295 18.33 -12.03 -11.48
N ILE A 296 17.76 -10.91 -11.05
CA ILE A 296 16.47 -10.40 -11.52
C ILE A 296 16.50 -10.13 -13.03
N GLY A 297 17.57 -9.49 -13.52
CA GLY A 297 17.75 -9.22 -14.94
C GLY A 297 17.75 -10.49 -15.78
N GLN A 298 18.44 -11.52 -15.32
CA GLN A 298 18.53 -12.80 -16.02
C GLN A 298 17.23 -13.63 -15.91
N LYS A 299 16.59 -13.63 -14.73
CA LYS A 299 15.45 -14.51 -14.41
C LYS A 299 14.13 -14.02 -15.00
N TYR A 300 13.91 -12.70 -15.11
CA TYR A 300 12.59 -12.10 -15.37
C TYR A 300 12.51 -11.14 -16.57
N PRO A 301 12.72 -11.63 -17.81
CA PRO A 301 12.70 -10.77 -19.00
C PRO A 301 11.32 -10.13 -19.30
N ASN A 302 10.23 -10.72 -18.80
CA ASN A 302 8.84 -10.30 -19.09
C ASN A 302 8.17 -9.48 -17.98
N LEU A 303 8.93 -8.88 -17.07
CA LEU A 303 8.33 -8.02 -16.03
C LEU A 303 7.64 -6.82 -16.67
N THR A 304 6.41 -6.58 -16.22
CA THR A 304 5.66 -5.35 -16.52
C THR A 304 5.75 -4.35 -15.36
N SER A 305 5.96 -4.83 -14.13
CA SER A 305 6.14 -3.97 -12.96
C SER A 305 7.34 -4.43 -12.14
N PHE A 306 8.30 -3.52 -11.97
CA PHE A 306 9.47 -3.71 -11.12
C PHE A 306 9.53 -2.67 -10.01
N ASP A 307 9.45 -3.13 -8.77
CA ASP A 307 9.45 -2.31 -7.55
C ASP A 307 10.53 -2.84 -6.60
N MET A 308 11.61 -2.09 -6.37
CA MET A 308 12.70 -2.51 -5.48
C MET A 308 13.15 -1.38 -4.57
N HIS A 309 12.93 -1.54 -3.26
CA HIS A 309 13.20 -0.49 -2.28
C HIS A 309 14.08 -0.97 -1.15
N LYS A 310 14.91 -0.08 -0.65
CA LYS A 310 15.49 -0.16 0.68
C LYS A 310 14.60 0.55 1.68
N ILE A 311 14.21 -0.14 2.75
CA ILE A 311 13.52 0.44 3.90
C ILE A 311 14.58 1.03 4.83
N SER A 312 14.70 2.36 4.84
CA SER A 312 15.47 3.10 5.84
C SER A 312 14.52 3.60 6.94
N ASN A 313 14.82 3.30 8.20
CA ASN A 313 14.01 3.73 9.36
C ASN A 313 14.23 5.22 9.71
N GLY A 314 14.25 6.11 8.72
CA GLY A 314 14.53 7.54 8.93
C GLY A 314 16.01 7.89 9.20
N LEU A 315 16.92 6.92 9.10
CA LEU A 315 18.36 7.17 9.04
C LEU A 315 18.75 7.53 7.60
N GLU A 316 18.35 8.73 7.19
CA GLU A 316 18.48 9.30 5.84
C GLU A 316 19.93 9.67 5.43
N GLY A 317 20.97 9.13 6.09
CA GLY A 317 22.33 9.67 5.96
C GLY A 317 23.40 8.78 5.33
N MET A 318 23.14 7.49 5.11
CA MET A 318 24.21 6.51 4.80
C MET A 318 23.86 5.58 3.65
N GLN A 319 23.37 6.14 2.54
CA GLN A 319 23.32 5.42 1.26
C GLN A 319 24.74 5.14 0.78
N ALA A 320 25.05 3.91 0.40
CA ALA A 320 26.23 3.61 -0.41
C ALA A 320 26.23 4.54 -1.63
N PRO A 321 27.42 4.87 -2.18
CA PRO A 321 27.49 5.73 -3.36
C PRO A 321 26.54 5.20 -4.43
N GLU A 322 25.58 6.02 -4.84
CA GLU A 322 24.52 5.71 -5.80
C GLU A 322 25.06 5.00 -7.08
N LYS A 323 26.31 5.32 -7.44
CA LYS A 323 27.08 4.72 -8.55
C LYS A 323 27.35 3.22 -8.42
N GLN A 324 27.41 2.66 -7.21
CA GLN A 324 27.79 1.25 -7.00
C GLN A 324 26.76 0.26 -7.56
N PHE A 325 25.49 0.65 -7.58
CA PHE A 325 24.39 -0.17 -8.07
C PHE A 325 24.01 0.14 -9.53
N GLU A 326 24.54 1.23 -10.10
CA GLU A 326 24.13 1.77 -11.39
C GLU A 326 24.33 0.77 -12.55
N GLN A 327 25.47 0.10 -12.59
CA GLN A 327 25.77 -0.90 -13.61
C GLN A 327 24.81 -2.10 -13.55
N HIS A 328 24.58 -2.64 -12.35
CA HIS A 328 23.70 -3.81 -12.16
C HIS A 328 22.21 -3.46 -12.38
N MET A 329 21.78 -2.27 -11.97
CA MET A 329 20.43 -1.77 -12.27
C MET A 329 20.25 -1.62 -13.78
N SER A 330 21.23 -1.03 -14.46
CA SER A 330 21.18 -0.84 -15.91
C SER A 330 21.14 -2.18 -16.65
N PHE A 331 21.97 -3.14 -16.21
CA PHE A 331 21.91 -4.51 -16.70
C PHE A 331 20.51 -5.11 -16.50
N ALA A 332 19.94 -5.06 -15.28
CA ALA A 332 18.64 -5.62 -15.00
C ALA A 332 17.53 -5.03 -15.88
N LEU A 333 17.49 -3.71 -16.01
CA LEU A 333 16.49 -3.01 -16.81
C LEU A 333 16.61 -3.33 -18.30
N SER A 334 17.83 -3.45 -18.82
CA SER A 334 18.07 -3.78 -20.24
C SER A 334 17.44 -5.13 -20.66
N GLN A 335 17.21 -6.03 -19.71
CA GLN A 335 16.59 -7.33 -19.96
C GLN A 335 15.05 -7.29 -19.89
N MET A 336 14.46 -6.26 -19.27
CA MET A 336 13.01 -6.16 -19.00
C MET A 336 12.26 -5.47 -20.15
N THR A 337 12.10 -6.18 -21.28
CA THR A 337 11.54 -5.61 -22.52
C THR A 337 10.07 -5.17 -22.43
N SER A 338 9.32 -5.68 -21.45
CA SER A 338 7.88 -5.39 -21.27
C SER A 338 7.57 -4.42 -20.12
N LEU A 339 8.58 -3.71 -19.60
CA LEU A 339 8.43 -2.87 -18.40
C LEU A 339 7.46 -1.70 -18.64
N GLU A 340 6.40 -1.65 -17.83
CA GLU A 340 5.38 -0.60 -17.81
C GLU A 340 5.50 0.30 -16.58
N THR A 341 5.86 -0.28 -15.43
CA THR A 341 5.99 0.41 -14.14
C THR A 341 7.37 0.19 -13.55
N PHE A 342 8.08 1.29 -13.28
CA PHE A 342 9.38 1.28 -12.60
C PHE A 342 9.35 2.08 -11.30
N ASN A 343 9.75 1.45 -10.19
CA ASN A 343 9.76 2.08 -8.89
C ASN A 343 10.93 1.60 -8.02
N SER A 344 12.03 2.37 -7.96
CA SER A 344 13.20 2.01 -7.15
C SER A 344 13.82 3.20 -6.45
N ASN A 345 14.13 3.04 -5.16
CA ASN A 345 14.90 4.02 -4.38
C ASN A 345 16.37 3.61 -4.18
N LEU A 346 16.86 2.65 -4.96
CA LEU A 346 18.25 2.17 -4.90
C LEU A 346 19.21 3.04 -5.72
N VAL A 347 18.80 3.43 -6.92
CA VAL A 347 19.61 4.19 -7.88
C VAL A 347 18.77 5.32 -8.46
N PRO A 348 19.29 6.55 -8.54
CA PRO A 348 18.63 7.63 -9.28
C PRO A 348 18.51 7.29 -10.77
N LEU A 349 17.56 7.92 -11.45
CA LEU A 349 17.50 7.89 -12.91
C LEU A 349 18.63 8.74 -13.52
N THR A 350 19.83 8.17 -13.59
CA THR A 350 20.96 8.72 -14.31
C THR A 350 20.81 8.52 -15.81
N ALA A 351 21.68 9.13 -16.62
CA ALA A 351 21.69 8.91 -18.07
C ALA A 351 21.87 7.42 -18.43
N GLN A 352 22.75 6.70 -17.72
CA GLN A 352 23.00 5.29 -17.96
C GLN A 352 21.77 4.43 -17.66
N VAL A 353 21.12 4.66 -16.51
CA VAL A 353 19.90 3.94 -16.12
C VAL A 353 18.77 4.23 -17.11
N VAL A 354 18.57 5.49 -17.47
CA VAL A 354 17.52 5.89 -18.43
C VAL A 354 17.74 5.24 -19.80
N GLN A 355 18.98 5.23 -20.31
CA GLN A 355 19.31 4.60 -21.59
C GLN A 355 19.16 3.08 -21.59
N SER A 356 19.29 2.45 -20.42
CA SER A 356 19.13 1.00 -20.27
C SER A 356 17.68 0.53 -20.27
N ILE A 357 16.71 1.44 -20.02
CA ILE A 357 15.29 1.10 -20.10
C ILE A 357 15.00 0.79 -21.56
N PRO A 358 14.53 -0.42 -21.91
CA PRO A 358 14.43 -0.85 -23.29
C PRO A 358 13.59 0.10 -24.13
N ASN A 359 14.27 0.86 -25.00
CA ASN A 359 13.66 1.83 -25.91
C ASN A 359 12.67 1.18 -26.90
N ALA A 360 12.81 -0.12 -27.16
CA ALA A 360 12.17 -0.81 -28.28
C ALA A 360 10.66 -1.04 -28.12
N ALA A 361 10.09 -1.00 -26.91
CA ALA A 361 8.67 -1.28 -26.71
C ALA A 361 7.84 -0.04 -26.33
N GLY A 362 8.46 1.03 -25.80
CA GLY A 362 7.75 2.21 -25.32
C GLY A 362 6.53 1.85 -24.47
N LYS A 363 6.70 0.99 -23.45
CA LYS A 363 5.59 0.56 -22.59
C LYS A 363 5.59 1.27 -21.23
N LEU A 364 6.71 1.90 -20.86
CA LEU A 364 6.85 2.60 -19.59
C LEU A 364 5.80 3.72 -19.49
N ASN A 365 4.80 3.51 -18.64
CA ASN A 365 3.70 4.43 -18.42
C ASN A 365 3.72 5.00 -16.99
N GLN A 366 4.49 4.40 -16.08
CA GLN A 366 4.59 4.80 -14.70
C GLN A 366 6.03 4.77 -14.20
N CYS A 367 6.46 5.86 -13.56
CA CYS A 367 7.80 5.96 -12.97
C CYS A 367 7.79 6.68 -11.62
N THR A 368 8.67 6.27 -10.70
CA THR A 368 8.92 6.98 -9.45
C THR A 368 10.33 7.57 -9.39
N LEU A 369 10.42 8.84 -8.98
CA LEU A 369 11.65 9.58 -8.72
C LEU A 369 11.86 9.72 -7.23
N TYR A 370 13.06 9.39 -6.77
CA TYR A 370 13.47 9.56 -5.38
C TYR A 370 14.56 10.63 -5.27
N SER A 371 14.55 11.45 -4.23
CA SER A 371 15.67 12.35 -3.94
C SER A 371 16.79 11.60 -3.24
N PHE A 372 18.00 11.71 -3.79
CA PHE A 372 19.20 11.07 -3.24
C PHE A 372 20.19 12.13 -2.73
N LYS A 373 21.15 11.73 -1.90
CA LYS A 373 22.12 12.65 -1.27
C LYS A 373 23.00 13.36 -2.30
N HIS A 374 23.33 12.73 -3.42
CA HIS A 374 24.21 13.29 -4.45
C HIS A 374 23.52 13.53 -5.80
N TYR A 375 22.29 13.04 -5.97
CA TYR A 375 21.51 13.25 -7.20
C TYR A 375 20.12 13.82 -6.92
N ALA A 376 19.85 15.01 -7.48
CA ALA A 376 18.60 15.74 -7.29
C ALA A 376 17.48 15.23 -8.21
N ILE A 377 16.22 15.41 -7.77
CA ILE A 377 15.04 15.09 -8.61
C ILE A 377 15.06 15.91 -9.91
N GLN A 378 15.46 17.18 -9.85
CA GLN A 378 15.55 18.05 -11.03
C GLN A 378 16.44 17.44 -12.13
N LYS A 379 17.61 16.92 -11.75
CA LYS A 379 18.53 16.26 -12.70
C LYS A 379 17.90 14.98 -13.28
N GLN A 380 17.14 14.22 -12.49
CA GLN A 380 16.43 13.04 -12.99
C GLN A 380 15.37 13.41 -14.02
N LEU A 381 14.60 14.47 -13.78
CA LEU A 381 13.63 14.98 -14.74
C LEU A 381 14.31 15.38 -16.06
N GLU A 382 15.42 16.12 -15.99
CA GLU A 382 16.23 16.49 -17.17
C GLU A 382 16.76 15.25 -17.91
N ARG A 383 17.18 14.19 -17.20
CA ARG A 383 17.62 12.94 -17.85
C ARG A 383 16.49 12.17 -18.48
N MET A 384 15.31 12.15 -17.86
CA MET A 384 14.14 11.52 -18.46
C MET A 384 13.77 12.16 -19.80
N GLN A 385 14.13 13.43 -20.05
CA GLN A 385 13.90 14.07 -21.35
C GLN A 385 14.58 13.35 -22.53
N SER A 386 15.60 12.54 -22.26
CA SER A 386 16.26 11.70 -23.27
C SER A 386 15.49 10.40 -23.60
N LEU A 387 14.39 10.11 -22.91
CA LEU A 387 13.51 8.99 -23.26
C LEU A 387 12.70 9.35 -24.51
N ASN A 388 12.83 8.53 -25.55
CA ASN A 388 12.06 8.70 -26.79
C ASN A 388 10.53 8.49 -26.62
N ASN A 389 10.05 8.07 -25.44
CA ASN A 389 8.65 7.71 -25.18
C ASN A 389 8.06 8.45 -23.96
N LEU A 390 8.51 9.68 -23.68
CA LEU A 390 7.99 10.51 -22.58
C LEU A 390 6.48 10.73 -22.65
N ASP A 391 5.97 10.85 -23.87
CA ASP A 391 4.55 10.97 -24.19
C ASP A 391 3.75 9.78 -23.65
N LYS A 392 4.36 8.61 -23.39
CA LYS A 392 3.63 7.45 -22.87
C LYS A 392 3.52 7.41 -21.35
N ILE A 393 4.26 8.26 -20.65
CA ILE A 393 4.23 8.34 -19.19
C ILE A 393 2.91 9.00 -18.76
N LYS A 394 2.04 8.19 -18.15
CA LYS A 394 0.74 8.61 -17.63
C LYS A 394 0.79 8.94 -16.15
N ALA A 395 1.69 8.33 -15.40
CA ALA A 395 1.79 8.49 -13.95
C ALA A 395 3.23 8.75 -13.50
N LEU A 396 3.45 9.85 -12.78
CA LEU A 396 4.74 10.21 -12.19
C LEU A 396 4.62 10.35 -10.68
N TYR A 397 5.48 9.63 -9.96
CA TYR A 397 5.58 9.71 -8.50
C TYR A 397 6.91 10.37 -8.14
N ILE A 398 6.90 11.39 -7.30
CA ILE A 398 8.10 12.11 -6.86
C ILE A 398 8.16 12.03 -5.34
N THR A 399 9.27 11.54 -4.80
CA THR A 399 9.51 11.41 -3.36
C THR A 399 10.77 12.19 -2.98
N SER A 400 10.62 13.35 -2.32
CA SER A 400 11.72 14.16 -1.80
C SER A 400 11.98 13.84 -0.32
N ASN A 401 13.26 13.66 0.04
CA ASN A 401 13.73 13.31 1.39
C ASN A 401 14.29 14.55 2.11
N LYS A 402 14.51 14.51 3.43
CA LYS A 402 14.84 15.70 4.25
C LYS A 402 16.15 16.39 3.87
N ASN A 403 17.05 15.67 3.20
CA ASN A 403 18.35 16.18 2.77
C ASN A 403 18.28 17.23 1.64
N ASP A 404 17.10 17.48 1.04
CA ASP A 404 16.95 18.46 -0.03
C ASP A 404 16.97 19.93 0.44
N LYS A 405 17.07 20.21 1.75
CA LYS A 405 17.05 21.59 2.30
C LYS A 405 18.14 22.51 1.72
N GLN A 406 19.22 21.97 1.15
CA GLN A 406 20.30 22.73 0.52
C GLN A 406 20.18 22.86 -1.00
N ARG A 407 19.13 22.29 -1.63
CA ARG A 407 19.01 22.26 -3.08
C ARG A 407 18.01 23.27 -3.60
N ALA A 408 18.28 23.76 -4.80
CA ALA A 408 17.40 24.66 -5.54
C ALA A 408 15.97 24.08 -5.61
N PRO A 409 14.93 24.93 -5.56
CA PRO A 409 13.56 24.48 -5.63
C PRO A 409 13.32 23.69 -6.93
N LEU A 410 12.69 22.52 -6.80
CA LEU A 410 12.20 21.74 -7.94
C LEU A 410 11.38 22.63 -8.88
N ARG A 411 11.75 22.66 -10.16
CA ARG A 411 11.06 23.41 -11.22
C ARG A 411 10.15 22.46 -11.98
N PHE A 412 8.85 22.75 -11.97
CA PHE A 412 7.84 21.89 -12.58
C PHE A 412 7.60 22.14 -14.06
N ASN A 413 8.20 23.17 -14.66
CA ASN A 413 8.10 23.46 -16.09
C ASN A 413 8.54 22.28 -16.99
N LEU A 414 9.48 21.44 -16.52
CA LEU A 414 9.86 20.23 -17.28
C LEU A 414 8.70 19.23 -17.42
N LEU A 415 7.67 19.30 -16.57
CA LEU A 415 6.49 18.44 -16.67
C LEU A 415 5.66 18.72 -17.93
N GLU A 416 5.80 19.89 -18.55
CA GLU A 416 5.14 20.22 -19.83
C GLU A 416 5.55 19.25 -20.95
N THR A 417 6.74 18.64 -20.84
CA THR A 417 7.22 17.65 -21.82
C THR A 417 6.49 16.31 -21.73
N PHE A 418 5.74 16.05 -20.66
CA PHE A 418 4.99 14.81 -20.45
C PHE A 418 3.54 15.00 -20.89
N SER A 419 3.30 15.04 -22.20
CA SER A 419 2.01 15.41 -22.80
C SER A 419 0.81 14.56 -22.35
N ASN A 420 1.00 13.27 -22.02
CA ASN A 420 -0.07 12.40 -21.51
C ASN A 420 -0.01 12.15 -20.00
N LEU A 421 0.70 12.99 -19.22
CA LEU A 421 0.76 12.88 -17.77
C LEU A 421 -0.61 13.20 -17.17
N THR A 422 -1.30 12.15 -16.70
CA THR A 422 -2.65 12.25 -16.11
C THR A 422 -2.61 12.14 -14.59
N GLN A 423 -1.53 11.59 -14.01
CA GLN A 423 -1.39 11.41 -12.57
C GLN A 423 -0.03 11.88 -12.07
N LEU A 424 -0.04 12.75 -11.06
CA LEU A 424 1.17 13.24 -10.39
C LEU A 424 1.00 13.06 -8.88
N THR A 425 1.94 12.36 -8.27
CA THR A 425 2.04 12.28 -6.80
C THR A 425 3.34 12.90 -6.36
N PHE A 426 3.29 13.93 -5.53
CA PHE A 426 4.47 14.53 -4.92
C PHE A 426 4.45 14.34 -3.40
N THR A 427 5.39 13.56 -2.90
CA THR A 427 5.62 13.30 -1.48
C THR A 427 6.89 13.99 -1.02
N SER A 428 6.80 14.81 0.02
CA SER A 428 7.95 15.42 0.67
C SER A 428 8.04 14.97 2.12
N GLN A 429 9.24 14.59 2.54
CA GLN A 429 9.57 14.32 3.94
C GLN A 429 10.21 15.53 4.64
N VAL A 430 10.54 16.58 3.88
CA VAL A 430 11.06 17.85 4.41
C VAL A 430 9.93 18.57 5.16
N SER A 431 10.16 18.85 6.44
CA SER A 431 9.32 19.76 7.25
C SER A 431 9.25 21.13 6.55
N ASN A 432 8.05 21.69 6.34
CA ASN A 432 7.82 22.97 5.67
C ASN A 432 8.17 23.00 4.17
N CYS A 433 7.98 21.89 3.44
CA CYS A 433 8.07 21.93 1.99
C CYS A 433 6.91 22.76 1.42
N LYS A 434 7.20 24.02 1.18
CA LYS A 434 6.31 25.05 0.70
C LYS A 434 6.43 25.13 -0.82
N LYS A 435 5.32 24.90 -1.54
CA LYS A 435 5.31 24.87 -3.01
C LYS A 435 4.13 25.63 -3.58
N GLN A 436 4.42 26.41 -4.62
CA GLN A 436 3.43 27.06 -5.44
C GLN A 436 2.73 26.00 -6.30
N MET A 437 1.54 25.59 -5.87
CA MET A 437 0.75 24.57 -6.57
C MET A 437 0.25 25.07 -7.93
N SER A 438 0.14 26.38 -8.07
CA SER A 438 -0.06 27.08 -9.33
C SER A 438 0.90 26.63 -10.42
N ASP A 439 2.17 26.41 -10.09
CA ASP A 439 3.21 26.10 -11.07
C ASP A 439 3.02 24.70 -11.63
N ILE A 440 2.62 23.77 -10.77
CA ILE A 440 2.26 22.41 -11.18
C ILE A 440 1.05 22.46 -12.11
N LEU A 441 -0.03 23.12 -11.69
CA LEU A 441 -1.27 23.19 -12.47
C LEU A 441 -1.09 23.93 -13.80
N ALA A 442 -0.27 24.99 -13.83
CA ALA A 442 0.07 25.72 -15.04
C ALA A 442 0.91 24.87 -16.01
N SER A 443 1.89 24.12 -15.48
CA SER A 443 2.78 23.27 -16.30
C SER A 443 2.12 21.94 -16.73
N THR A 444 0.96 21.57 -16.16
CA THR A 444 0.32 20.26 -16.39
C THR A 444 -1.21 20.37 -16.55
N CYS A 445 -1.67 21.11 -17.56
CA CYS A 445 -3.10 21.32 -17.81
C CYS A 445 -3.89 20.03 -18.12
N HIS A 446 -3.22 18.97 -18.56
CA HIS A 446 -3.80 17.64 -18.83
C HIS A 446 -3.97 16.75 -17.60
N LEU A 447 -3.47 17.19 -16.44
CA LEU A 447 -3.47 16.38 -15.23
C LEU A 447 -4.89 16.10 -14.72
N GLU A 448 -5.21 14.82 -14.48
CA GLU A 448 -6.51 14.40 -13.94
C GLU A 448 -6.46 14.11 -12.44
N THR A 449 -5.31 13.68 -11.92
CA THR A 449 -5.10 13.33 -10.51
C THR A 449 -3.84 13.97 -9.96
N LEU A 450 -3.97 14.70 -8.86
CA LEU A 450 -2.86 15.30 -8.13
C LEU A 450 -2.91 14.90 -6.66
N THR A 451 -1.85 14.24 -6.20
CA THR A 451 -1.67 13.87 -4.80
C THR A 451 -0.45 14.57 -4.22
N LEU A 452 -0.64 15.40 -3.20
CA LEU A 452 0.41 16.07 -2.45
C LEU A 452 0.47 15.46 -1.05
N SER A 453 1.64 14.97 -0.63
CA SER A 453 1.84 14.37 0.68
C SER A 453 2.99 15.04 1.42
N GLY A 454 2.74 15.66 2.57
CA GLY A 454 3.78 16.38 3.33
C GLY A 454 4.30 17.66 2.66
N VAL A 455 3.47 18.29 1.83
CA VAL A 455 3.77 19.52 1.07
C VAL A 455 2.69 20.56 1.36
N CYS A 456 3.08 21.80 1.69
CA CYS A 456 2.19 22.93 1.88
C CYS A 456 1.99 23.67 0.55
N PRO A 457 0.77 23.72 0.00
CA PRO A 457 0.44 24.65 -1.07
C PRO A 457 0.53 26.09 -0.56
N ILE A 458 1.22 26.96 -1.29
CA ILE A 458 1.24 28.41 -1.03
C ILE A 458 0.56 29.14 -2.19
N ALA A 459 -0.12 30.24 -1.87
CA ALA A 459 -0.73 31.13 -2.84
C ALA A 459 0.31 31.89 -3.67
N LEU A 460 -0.10 32.33 -4.87
CA LEU A 460 0.69 33.29 -5.66
C LEU A 460 0.51 34.71 -5.12
N ASN A 461 1.57 35.52 -5.24
CA ASN A 461 1.49 36.96 -4.98
C ASN A 461 0.77 37.73 -6.11
N LEU A 462 0.54 37.11 -7.27
CA LEU A 462 -0.04 37.73 -8.45
C LEU A 462 -1.03 36.77 -9.15
N PRO A 463 -2.20 37.25 -9.61
CA PRO A 463 -3.14 36.43 -10.37
C PRO A 463 -2.55 36.14 -11.75
N VAL A 464 -2.05 34.91 -11.94
CA VAL A 464 -1.72 34.40 -13.27
C VAL A 464 -3.02 33.90 -13.90
N TYR A 465 -3.36 34.40 -15.09
CA TYR A 465 -4.44 33.82 -15.91
C TYR A 465 -4.12 32.35 -16.16
N LYS A 466 -4.80 31.44 -15.45
CA LYS A 466 -4.60 30.00 -15.58
C LYS A 466 -5.63 29.43 -16.54
N ALA A 467 -5.16 28.63 -17.49
CA ALA A 467 -6.03 27.76 -18.25
C ALA A 467 -6.79 26.82 -17.29
N GLU A 468 -8.05 26.53 -17.59
CA GLU A 468 -8.86 25.62 -16.77
C GLU A 468 -8.18 24.25 -16.68
N SER A 469 -8.01 23.74 -15.45
CA SER A 469 -7.40 22.44 -15.22
C SER A 469 -8.37 21.30 -15.52
N ASN A 470 -7.85 20.20 -16.08
CA ASN A 470 -8.58 18.94 -16.23
C ASN A 470 -8.67 18.09 -14.95
N LEU A 471 -8.25 18.66 -13.81
CA LEU A 471 -8.15 17.93 -12.56
C LEU A 471 -9.52 17.40 -12.08
N LYS A 472 -9.61 16.08 -11.91
CA LYS A 472 -10.78 15.37 -11.39
C LYS A 472 -10.60 14.95 -9.93
N VAL A 473 -9.36 14.71 -9.50
CA VAL A 473 -9.03 14.23 -8.16
C VAL A 473 -7.89 15.07 -7.57
N LEU A 474 -8.15 15.70 -6.43
CA LEU A 474 -7.14 16.40 -5.63
C LEU A 474 -7.04 15.75 -4.26
N GLN A 475 -5.82 15.38 -3.86
CA GLN A 475 -5.54 14.83 -2.55
C GLN A 475 -4.40 15.59 -1.89
N ILE A 476 -4.65 16.15 -0.70
CA ILE A 476 -3.64 16.78 0.14
C ILE A 476 -3.57 15.95 1.42
N ARG A 477 -2.48 15.22 1.60
CA ARG A 477 -2.34 14.20 2.65
C ARG A 477 -1.14 14.48 3.52
N ARG A 478 -1.18 13.89 4.72
CA ARG A 478 -0.05 13.84 5.64
C ARG A 478 0.63 15.21 5.83
N PHE A 479 -0.20 16.24 5.90
CA PHE A 479 0.31 17.58 6.13
C PHE A 479 0.66 17.77 7.61
N ASN A 480 1.82 18.38 7.86
CA ASN A 480 2.29 18.73 9.19
C ASN A 480 2.32 20.25 9.29
N PHE A 481 1.66 20.79 10.31
CA PHE A 481 1.69 22.21 10.61
C PHE A 481 2.79 22.46 11.62
N PHE A 482 3.66 23.42 11.32
CA PHE A 482 4.68 23.85 12.25
C PHE A 482 4.37 25.26 12.74
N ASP A 483 3.77 26.11 11.89
CA ASP A 483 3.42 27.49 12.23
C ASP A 483 1.97 27.86 11.84
N PRO A 484 1.30 28.77 12.58
CA PRO A 484 -0.05 29.26 12.23
C PRO A 484 -0.14 29.90 10.83
N SER A 485 0.96 30.46 10.32
CA SER A 485 1.04 31.04 8.97
C SER A 485 0.84 29.99 7.87
N ASP A 486 1.18 28.72 8.13
CA ASP A 486 0.97 27.63 7.15
C ASP A 486 -0.52 27.39 6.89
N TRP A 487 -1.38 27.60 7.89
CA TRP A 487 -2.83 27.53 7.72
C TRP A 487 -3.37 28.65 6.85
N LEU A 488 -2.85 29.87 7.04
CA LEU A 488 -3.24 31.02 6.23
C LEU A 488 -2.82 30.79 4.77
N ASP A 489 -1.57 30.39 4.54
CA ASP A 489 -1.03 30.09 3.22
C ASP A 489 -1.87 29.02 2.50
N LEU A 490 -2.21 27.93 3.20
CA LEU A 490 -3.03 26.85 2.67
C LEU A 490 -4.43 27.33 2.30
N ASN A 491 -5.09 28.07 3.18
CA ASN A 491 -6.44 28.60 2.93
C ASN A 491 -6.45 29.55 1.72
N LEU A 492 -5.49 30.47 1.67
CA LEU A 492 -5.34 31.39 0.54
C LEU A 492 -5.08 30.64 -0.75
N ALA A 493 -4.20 29.63 -0.74
CA ALA A 493 -3.92 28.80 -1.91
C ALA A 493 -5.17 28.03 -2.38
N LEU A 494 -5.89 27.38 -1.46
CA LEU A 494 -7.09 26.62 -1.80
C LEU A 494 -8.18 27.51 -2.37
N LYS A 495 -8.47 28.62 -1.69
CA LYS A 495 -9.54 29.54 -2.04
C LYS A 495 -9.27 30.33 -3.31
N ASN A 496 -8.07 30.90 -3.45
CA ASN A 496 -7.78 31.87 -4.51
C ASN A 496 -7.14 31.21 -5.74
N ASP A 497 -6.38 30.13 -5.56
CA ASP A 497 -5.55 29.56 -6.63
C ASP A 497 -6.01 28.20 -7.14
N ILE A 498 -6.35 27.28 -6.23
CA ILE A 498 -6.49 25.86 -6.56
C ILE A 498 -7.92 25.51 -6.93
N LEU A 499 -8.89 25.69 -6.02
CA LEU A 499 -10.27 25.26 -6.21
C LEU A 499 -10.95 25.98 -7.39
N PRO A 500 -10.79 27.31 -7.57
CA PRO A 500 -11.36 28.01 -8.73
C PRO A 500 -10.79 27.54 -10.07
N SER A 501 -9.52 27.09 -10.09
CA SER A 501 -8.86 26.61 -11.31
C SER A 501 -9.22 25.17 -11.69
N CYS A 502 -10.02 24.47 -10.87
CA CYS A 502 -10.34 23.05 -11.02
C CYS A 502 -11.86 22.78 -11.19
N PRO A 503 -12.55 23.37 -12.19
CA PRO A 503 -14.02 23.26 -12.32
C PRO A 503 -14.50 21.80 -12.50
N ARG A 504 -13.64 20.90 -13.00
CA ARG A 504 -13.92 19.47 -13.24
C ARG A 504 -13.70 18.56 -12.03
N LEU A 505 -13.39 19.12 -10.86
CA LEU A 505 -13.08 18.36 -9.65
C LEU A 505 -14.27 17.48 -9.24
N ARG A 506 -14.04 16.16 -9.14
CA ARG A 506 -15.01 15.15 -8.69
C ARG A 506 -14.75 14.66 -7.27
N ARG A 507 -13.48 14.70 -6.83
CA ARG A 507 -13.07 14.22 -5.52
C ARG A 507 -12.02 15.12 -4.89
N PHE A 508 -12.25 15.50 -3.65
CA PHE A 508 -11.29 16.20 -2.80
C PHE A 508 -11.01 15.39 -1.52
N ASP A 509 -9.74 15.08 -1.27
CA ASP A 509 -9.30 14.44 -0.03
C ASP A 509 -8.31 15.35 0.72
N PHE A 510 -8.55 15.58 2.00
CA PHE A 510 -7.65 16.33 2.88
C PHE A 510 -7.34 15.52 4.14
N SER A 511 -6.05 15.34 4.47
CA SER A 511 -5.64 14.68 5.72
C SER A 511 -4.32 15.17 6.32
N THR A 512 -4.20 15.10 7.64
CA THR A 512 -3.04 15.57 8.44
C THR A 512 -2.42 14.41 9.23
N VAL A 513 -1.09 14.41 9.52
CA VAL A 513 -0.43 13.27 10.21
C VAL A 513 -0.58 13.35 11.72
N ARG A 514 -0.39 14.54 12.28
CA ARG A 514 -0.46 14.85 13.70
C ARG A 514 -0.66 16.34 13.79
N ALA A 515 -1.79 16.76 14.32
CA ALA A 515 -1.81 18.01 15.03
C ALA A 515 -1.41 17.68 16.47
N GLU A 516 -0.11 17.67 16.76
CA GLU A 516 0.33 17.94 18.13
C GLU A 516 -0.04 19.40 18.36
N TYR A 517 -1.33 19.63 18.64
CA TYR A 517 -1.84 20.94 18.96
C TYR A 517 -1.09 21.40 20.21
N ARG A 518 -0.31 22.46 20.07
CA ARG A 518 -0.34 23.44 21.16
C ARG A 518 -1.80 23.86 21.23
N THR A 519 -2.46 23.58 22.35
CA THR A 519 -3.87 23.85 22.65
C THR A 519 -4.30 25.30 22.43
N ASP A 520 -3.35 26.16 22.10
CA ASP A 520 -3.39 27.60 22.18
C ASP A 520 -3.61 28.23 20.78
N VAL A 521 -3.59 27.43 19.70
CA VAL A 521 -3.75 27.93 18.32
C VAL A 521 -5.09 27.50 17.74
N SER A 522 -6.04 28.43 17.69
CA SER A 522 -7.29 28.27 16.95
C SER A 522 -7.03 28.40 15.45
N PHE A 523 -7.53 27.47 14.63
CA PHE A 523 -7.46 27.58 13.17
C PHE A 523 -8.81 27.28 12.51
N LEU A 524 -8.98 27.86 11.32
CA LEU A 524 -10.13 27.70 10.44
C LEU A 524 -9.67 27.21 9.08
N LEU A 525 -10.18 26.06 8.61
CA LEU A 525 -10.05 25.62 7.22
C LEU A 525 -11.33 26.00 6.46
N ALA A 526 -11.24 26.90 5.48
CA ALA A 526 -12.38 27.33 4.68
C ALA A 526 -12.26 26.79 3.25
N LEU A 527 -13.20 25.92 2.85
CA LEU A 527 -13.24 25.30 1.53
C LEU A 527 -14.48 25.79 0.77
N ASP A 528 -14.25 26.48 -0.35
CA ASP A 528 -15.30 26.99 -1.23
C ASP A 528 -15.34 26.16 -2.51
N PHE A 529 -16.37 25.31 -2.64
CA PHE A 529 -16.58 24.45 -3.81
C PHE A 529 -17.70 24.93 -4.73
N ARG A 530 -18.19 26.17 -4.60
CA ARG A 530 -19.35 26.65 -5.37
C ARG A 530 -19.18 26.55 -6.89
N ASN A 531 -17.93 26.65 -7.36
CA ASN A 531 -17.57 26.54 -8.78
C ASN A 531 -17.28 25.09 -9.23
N ASN A 532 -17.38 24.09 -8.35
CA ASN A 532 -17.05 22.69 -8.63
C ASN A 532 -18.32 21.83 -8.78
N HIS A 533 -19.18 22.15 -9.76
CA HIS A 533 -20.48 21.48 -10.00
C HIS A 533 -20.41 19.96 -10.29
N HIS A 534 -19.21 19.40 -10.45
CA HIS A 534 -18.99 17.96 -10.66
C HIS A 534 -18.57 17.21 -9.39
N LEU A 535 -18.52 17.88 -8.23
CA LEU A 535 -17.95 17.35 -7.00
C LEU A 535 -18.83 16.24 -6.40
N GLN A 536 -18.38 14.99 -6.43
CA GLN A 536 -19.13 13.84 -5.94
C GLN A 536 -18.74 13.42 -4.52
N LYS A 537 -17.49 13.64 -4.13
CA LYS A 537 -16.95 13.15 -2.86
C LYS A 537 -15.98 14.13 -2.22
N VAL A 538 -16.16 14.38 -0.92
CA VAL A 538 -15.24 15.14 -0.07
C VAL A 538 -14.88 14.29 1.14
N ASN A 539 -13.60 14.06 1.37
CA ASN A 539 -13.09 13.39 2.56
C ASN A 539 -12.16 14.33 3.31
N ILE A 540 -12.48 14.63 4.55
CA ILE A 540 -11.65 15.48 5.41
C ILE A 540 -11.36 14.69 6.67
N ASN A 541 -10.08 14.34 6.85
CA ASN A 541 -9.58 13.74 8.07
C ASN A 541 -8.67 14.75 8.78
N LEU A 542 -9.28 15.48 9.71
CA LEU A 542 -8.61 16.36 10.65
C LEU A 542 -8.69 15.70 12.02
N LEU A 543 -7.56 15.28 12.56
CA LEU A 543 -7.48 14.85 13.95
C LEU A 543 -7.98 16.02 14.83
N ALA A 544 -9.13 15.85 15.49
CA ALA A 544 -9.76 16.79 16.42
C ALA A 544 -10.47 18.06 15.88
N SER A 545 -11.08 18.06 14.69
CA SER A 545 -11.95 19.19 14.26
C SER A 545 -13.46 18.92 14.29
N THR A 546 -14.24 19.95 14.62
CA THR A 546 -15.67 20.04 14.31
C THR A 546 -15.83 20.58 12.87
N SER A 547 -16.78 20.01 12.13
CA SER A 547 -17.01 20.34 10.71
C SER A 547 -18.45 20.80 10.52
N TYR A 548 -18.64 21.89 9.79
CA TYR A 548 -19.97 22.46 9.52
C TYR A 548 -20.24 22.50 8.02
N ARG A 549 -21.45 22.13 7.62
CA ARG A 549 -21.93 22.14 6.22
C ARG A 549 -22.78 23.40 6.00
N ILE A 550 -22.47 24.16 4.96
CA ILE A 550 -23.30 25.27 4.50
C ILE A 550 -24.03 24.77 3.25
N ASP A 551 -25.30 24.43 3.39
CA ASP A 551 -26.15 24.09 2.25
C ASP A 551 -26.67 25.38 1.61
N GLY A 552 -26.40 25.56 0.32
CA GLY A 552 -26.68 26.77 -0.48
C GLY A 552 -28.16 27.14 -0.68
N GLN A 553 -29.02 26.99 0.34
CA GLN A 553 -30.31 27.66 0.39
C GLN A 553 -30.15 29.07 0.94
N LYS A 554 -30.71 30.06 0.25
CA LYS A 554 -30.97 31.39 0.81
C LYS A 554 -32.05 31.25 1.89
N THR A 555 -31.62 31.02 3.11
CA THR A 555 -32.40 31.25 4.33
C THR A 555 -31.59 32.21 5.19
N ASP A 556 -32.23 33.24 5.75
CA ASP A 556 -31.65 34.08 6.79
C ASP A 556 -31.35 33.21 8.02
N ILE A 557 -30.17 32.63 8.02
CA ILE A 557 -29.57 31.89 9.13
C ILE A 557 -28.16 32.46 9.25
N ALA A 558 -27.87 33.03 10.43
CA ALA A 558 -26.58 33.61 10.76
C ALA A 558 -25.46 32.56 10.74
N LEU A 559 -24.86 32.34 9.56
CA LEU A 559 -23.56 31.68 9.39
C LEU A 559 -22.73 32.58 8.47
N CYS A 560 -21.63 33.10 9.04
CA CYS A 560 -20.94 34.29 8.58
C CYS A 560 -20.38 34.22 7.15
N PRO A 561 -20.44 35.35 6.42
CA PRO A 561 -19.73 35.56 5.16
C PRO A 561 -18.26 35.89 5.44
N PHE A 562 -17.35 35.36 4.61
CA PHE A 562 -15.93 35.73 4.50
C PHE A 562 -15.08 35.76 5.79
N ALA A 563 -14.22 34.75 5.98
CA ALA A 563 -13.03 34.89 6.81
C ALA A 563 -11.85 35.40 5.97
N VAL A 564 -11.52 36.69 6.13
CA VAL A 564 -10.15 37.21 6.09
C VAL A 564 -9.81 37.49 7.57
N GLN A 565 -8.61 37.12 8.03
CA GLN A 565 -8.16 37.24 9.44
C GLN A 565 -8.43 38.60 10.11
N PRO A 566 -8.40 38.72 11.46
CA PRO A 566 -8.61 37.71 12.49
C PRO A 566 -9.61 38.24 13.54
N PHE A 567 -10.90 37.96 13.37
CA PHE A 567 -11.84 38.05 14.50
C PHE A 567 -12.69 36.79 14.46
N LEU A 568 -12.27 35.79 15.25
CA LEU A 568 -13.19 34.74 15.67
C LEU A 568 -14.32 35.45 16.43
N PRO A 569 -15.60 35.27 16.04
CA PRO A 569 -16.72 35.78 16.84
C PRO A 569 -16.57 35.26 18.28
N LYS A 570 -16.98 36.07 19.27
CA LYS A 570 -16.83 35.75 20.71
C LYS A 570 -17.40 34.38 21.15
N SER A 571 -18.22 33.74 20.32
CA SER A 571 -18.79 32.40 20.53
C SER A 571 -17.94 31.24 20.01
N PHE A 572 -16.83 31.48 19.31
CA PHE A 572 -15.94 30.43 18.76
C PHE A 572 -14.71 30.14 19.61
N SER A 573 -14.49 30.87 20.71
CA SER A 573 -13.32 30.71 21.60
C SER A 573 -13.24 29.33 22.27
N GLU A 574 -14.29 28.51 22.20
CA GLU A 574 -14.34 27.16 22.75
C GLU A 574 -13.79 26.09 21.79
N TYR A 575 -13.57 26.41 20.50
CA TYR A 575 -13.13 25.44 19.49
C TYR A 575 -11.72 25.75 18.99
N THR A 576 -10.76 24.88 19.31
CA THR A 576 -9.37 24.97 18.87
C THR A 576 -9.18 24.67 17.37
N ALA A 577 -10.19 24.08 16.70
CA ALA A 577 -10.09 23.59 15.32
C ALA A 577 -11.45 23.57 14.60
N CYS A 578 -11.64 24.39 13.55
CA CYS A 578 -12.89 24.44 12.79
C CYS A 578 -12.68 24.22 11.27
N THR A 579 -13.64 23.56 10.62
CA THR A 579 -13.70 23.43 9.15
C THR A 579 -15.05 23.90 8.63
N LEU A 580 -15.02 24.88 7.72
CA LEU A 580 -16.17 25.38 6.97
C LEU A 580 -16.11 24.87 5.54
N ILE A 581 -17.21 24.29 5.07
CA ILE A 581 -17.31 23.72 3.73
C ILE A 581 -18.58 24.28 3.07
N ASP A 582 -18.39 25.00 1.97
CA ASP A 582 -19.45 25.45 1.09
C ASP A 582 -19.53 24.51 -0.13
N LEU A 583 -20.69 23.86 -0.32
CA LEU A 583 -20.89 22.81 -1.32
C LEU A 583 -21.87 23.29 -2.41
N PRO A 584 -21.59 22.98 -3.69
CA PRO A 584 -22.44 23.43 -4.81
C PRO A 584 -23.77 22.68 -4.90
N HIS A 585 -23.86 21.49 -4.30
CA HIS A 585 -25.01 20.58 -4.30
C HIS A 585 -24.80 19.48 -3.24
N PRO A 586 -25.72 18.51 -3.03
CA PRO A 586 -25.46 17.37 -2.16
C PRO A 586 -24.23 16.57 -2.62
N VAL A 587 -23.27 16.35 -1.71
CA VAL A 587 -22.00 15.64 -1.93
C VAL A 587 -21.81 14.57 -0.85
N LEU A 588 -21.22 13.42 -1.20
CA LEU A 588 -20.86 12.41 -0.19
C LEU A 588 -19.69 12.94 0.67
N PHE A 589 -19.98 13.19 1.95
CA PHE A 589 -19.00 13.65 2.93
C PHE A 589 -18.65 12.53 3.92
N ASN A 590 -17.36 12.14 4.00
CA ASN A 590 -16.88 11.21 5.03
C ASN A 590 -15.92 11.92 5.98
N LYS A 591 -16.26 11.92 7.27
CA LYS A 591 -15.45 12.52 8.35
C LYS A 591 -14.39 11.57 8.93
N ASP A 592 -14.58 10.25 8.81
CA ASP A 592 -13.77 9.27 9.54
C ASP A 592 -13.14 8.21 8.62
N MET A 593 -12.14 8.61 7.84
CA MET A 593 -11.17 7.65 7.30
C MET A 593 -9.89 7.74 8.10
N ILE A 594 -9.89 7.16 9.31
CA ILE A 594 -8.65 6.75 9.96
C ILE A 594 -8.10 5.59 9.11
N GLU A 595 -7.11 5.88 8.25
CA GLU A 595 -6.29 4.86 7.58
C GLU A 595 -5.31 4.20 8.54
#